data_AF-A0A5E9ARQ5-F1
#
_entry.id   AF-A0A5E9ARQ5-F1
#
_cell.length_a   1.000
_cell.length_b   1.000
_cell.length_c   1.000
_cell.angle_alpha   90.00
_cell.angle_beta   90.00
_cell.angle_gamma   90.00
#
_symmetry.space_group_name_H-M   'P 1'
#
loop_
_entity.id
_entity.type
_entity.pdbx_description
1 polymer ?
#
loop_
_entity_poly.entity_id
_entity_poly.type
_entity_poly.pdbx_seq_one_letter_code
_entity_poly.pdbx_strand_id
1 'polypeptide(L)' 'MGIAGGFVLTLAVFASGLVFATWMLAAKPVRQATPTIGVSELWTKDAQPVDQQKQNLERIPAQQA' A
#
# COMPACT_ATOMS: atom_id res chain seq x y z
N MET A 1 31.52 38.07 -13.97
CA MET A 1 30.44 37.39 -14.74
C MET A 1 30.25 35.91 -14.36
N GLY A 2 31.30 35.13 -14.04
CA GLY A 2 31.16 33.70 -13.74
C GLY A 2 30.33 33.31 -12.51
N ILE A 3 30.40 34.07 -11.41
CA ILE A 3 29.65 33.76 -10.17
C ILE A 3 28.14 33.97 -10.34
N ALA A 4 27.74 35.08 -10.96
CA ALA A 4 26.33 35.34 -11.27
C ALA A 4 25.77 34.28 -12.23
N GLY A 5 26.54 33.88 -13.24
CA GLY A 5 26.15 32.81 -14.16
C GLY A 5 26.01 31.44 -13.47
N GLY A 6 26.96 31.08 -12.61
CA GLY A 6 26.89 29.84 -11.83
C GLY A 6 25.72 29.83 -10.86
N PHE A 7 25.45 30.95 -10.19
CA PHE A 7 24.31 31.08 -9.28
C PHE A 7 22.97 30.91 -10.00
N VAL A 8 22.80 31.57 -11.15
CA VAL A 8 21.59 31.43 -11.98
C VAL A 8 21.43 30.00 -12.49
N LEU A 9 22.52 29.34 -12.87
CA LEU A 9 22.49 27.94 -13.30
C LEU A 9 22.04 27.01 -12.17
N THR A 10 22.57 27.17 -10.95
CA THR A 10 22.15 26.36 -9.80
C THR A 10 20.68 26.59 -9.47
N LEU A 11 20.21 27.84 -9.49
CA LEU A 11 18.79 28.14 -9.28
C LEU A 11 17.89 27.51 -10.35
N ALA A 12 18.31 27.55 -11.62
CA ALA A 12 17.55 26.96 -12.73
C ALA A 12 17.44 25.42 -12.60
N VAL A 13 18.54 24.75 -12.26
CA VAL A 13 18.56 23.30 -12.03
C VAL A 13 17.68 22.94 -10.83
N PHE A 14 17.80 23.68 -9.73
CA PHE A 14 17.02 23.44 -8.52
C PHE A 14 15.51 23.66 -8.76
N ALA A 15 15.13 24.76 -9.39
CA ALA A 15 13.72 25.06 -9.71
C ALA A 15 13.11 23.99 -10.62
N SER A 16 13.88 23.50 -11.60
CA SER A 16 13.45 22.42 -12.49
C SER A 16 13.18 21.11 -11.71
N GLY A 17 14.07 20.74 -10.79
CA GLY A 17 13.89 19.58 -9.92
C GLY A 17 12.69 19.72 -8.99
N LEU A 18 12.46 20.91 -8.44
CA LEU A 18 11.33 21.18 -7.56
C LEU A 18 9.99 21.04 -8.30
N VAL A 19 9.87 21.63 -9.50
CA VAL A 19 8.68 21.48 -10.35
C VAL A 19 8.41 20.01 -10.68
N PHE A 20 9.45 19.26 -11.02
CA PHE A 20 9.33 17.82 -11.31
C PHE A 20 8.87 17.02 -10.08
N ALA A 21 9.45 17.27 -8.91
CA ALA A 21 9.07 16.59 -7.67
C ALA A 21 7.61 16.90 -7.29
N THR A 22 7.20 18.16 -7.39
CA THR A 22 5.81 18.55 -7.12
C THR A 22 4.85 17.89 -8.09
N TRP A 23 5.19 17.82 -9.39
CA TRP A 23 4.38 17.10 -10.36
C TRP A 23 4.26 15.61 -10.03
N MET A 24 5.36 14.96 -9.63
CA MET A 24 5.35 13.55 -9.27
C MET A 24 4.50 13.25 -8.02
N LEU A 25 4.53 14.14 -7.02
CA LEU A 25 3.73 14.02 -5.80
C LEU A 25 2.25 14.34 -6.01
N ALA A 26 1.94 15.31 -6.86
CA ALA A 26 0.57 15.72 -7.16
C ALA A 26 -0.10 14.85 -8.23
N ALA A 27 0.68 14.16 -9.06
CA ALA A 27 0.14 13.24 -10.04
C ALA A 27 -0.67 12.14 -9.35
N LYS A 28 -1.87 11.88 -9.86
CA LYS A 28 -2.69 10.76 -9.39
C LYS A 28 -1.84 9.47 -9.55
N PRO A 29 -1.63 8.69 -8.47
CA PRO A 29 -0.82 7.49 -8.55
C PRO A 29 -1.44 6.53 -9.57
N VAL A 30 -0.66 6.18 -10.61
CA VAL A 30 -1.10 5.34 -11.76
C VAL A 30 -1.55 3.95 -11.31
N ARG A 31 -1.13 3.52 -10.11
CA ARG A 31 -1.71 2.39 -9.40
C ARG A 31 -1.84 2.81 -7.94
N GLN A 32 -3.08 3.01 -7.48
CA GLN A 32 -3.35 2.59 -6.11
C GLN A 32 -2.90 1.12 -6.09
N ALA A 33 -1.85 0.82 -5.32
CA ALA A 33 -1.72 -0.53 -4.83
C ALA A 33 -3.00 -0.72 -4.03
N THR A 34 -4.04 -1.30 -4.67
CA THR A 34 -5.16 -1.89 -3.94
C THR A 34 -4.46 -2.68 -2.85
N PRO A 35 -4.61 -2.28 -1.56
CA PRO A 35 -3.92 -2.95 -0.48
C PRO A 35 -4.15 -4.42 -0.73
N THR A 36 -3.06 -5.17 -0.94
CA THR A 36 -3.10 -6.59 -1.28
C THR A 36 -4.17 -7.18 -0.37
N ILE A 37 -5.30 -7.59 -0.98
CA ILE A 37 -6.48 -8.03 -0.23
C ILE A 37 -5.95 -8.93 0.87
N GLY A 38 -6.18 -8.53 2.12
CA GLY A 38 -5.54 -9.18 3.25
C GLY A 38 -5.82 -10.67 3.14
N VAL A 39 -4.80 -11.52 3.32
CA VAL A 39 -4.96 -12.97 3.15
C VAL A 39 -6.14 -13.49 3.99
N SER A 40 -6.37 -12.89 5.16
CA SER A 40 -7.56 -13.13 5.99
C SER A 40 -8.88 -12.88 5.25
N GLU A 41 -9.01 -11.77 4.53
CA GLU A 41 -10.19 -11.40 3.75
C GLU A 41 -10.36 -12.30 2.51
N LEU A 42 -9.26 -12.73 1.89
CA LEU A 42 -9.29 -13.69 0.79
C LEU A 42 -9.77 -15.08 1.26
N TRP A 43 -9.39 -15.49 2.46
CA TRP A 43 -9.78 -16.80 3.03
C TRP A 43 -11.21 -16.81 3.58
N THR A 44 -11.74 -15.67 4.04
CA THR A 44 -13.10 -15.59 4.61
C THR A 44 -14.16 -15.16 3.62
N LYS A 45 -13.80 -14.60 2.46
CA LYS A 45 -14.73 -14.12 1.43
C LYS A 45 -15.79 -15.17 1.02
N ASP A 46 -15.38 -16.43 0.90
CA ASP A 46 -16.25 -17.54 0.48
C ASP A 46 -16.32 -18.64 1.57
N ALA A 47 -15.99 -18.32 2.82
CA ALA A 47 -16.03 -19.28 3.92
C ALA A 47 -17.48 -19.67 4.23
N GLN A 48 -17.80 -20.95 4.06
CA GLN A 48 -19.11 -21.51 4.39
C GLN A 48 -19.20 -21.83 5.89
N PRO A 49 -20.34 -21.61 6.56
CA PRO A 49 -20.53 -22.02 7.94
C PRO A 49 -20.27 -23.52 8.11
N VAL A 50 -19.46 -23.87 9.11
CA VAL A 50 -19.13 -25.27 9.41
C VAL A 50 -20.36 -25.96 9.98
N ASP A 51 -20.83 -26.98 9.27
CA ASP A 51 -21.89 -27.87 9.75
C ASP A 51 -21.33 -28.79 10.84
N GLN A 52 -21.67 -28.46 12.08
CA GLN A 52 -21.23 -29.19 13.28
C GLN A 52 -21.77 -30.63 13.35
N GLN A 53 -22.82 -30.96 12.59
CA GLN A 53 -23.39 -32.32 12.55
C GLN A 53 -22.69 -33.19 11.50
N LYS A 54 -22.14 -32.60 10.43
CA LYS A 54 -21.25 -33.29 9.50
C LYS A 54 -19.82 -33.46 10.02
N GLN A 55 -19.46 -32.73 11.07
CA GLN A 55 -18.12 -32.77 11.64
C GLN A 55 -17.94 -34.01 12.52
N ASN A 56 -17.60 -35.14 11.89
CA ASN A 56 -17.28 -36.42 12.54
C ASN A 56 -15.85 -36.43 13.11
N LEU A 57 -15.51 -35.41 13.88
CA LEU A 57 -14.24 -35.30 14.59
C LEU A 57 -14.53 -35.34 16.09
N GLU A 58 -13.63 -35.94 16.84
CA GLU A 58 -13.75 -36.06 18.29
C GLU A 58 -13.75 -34.66 18.94
N ARG A 59 -14.84 -34.32 19.62
CA ARG A 59 -15.02 -33.02 20.27
C ARG A 59 -14.23 -33.01 21.57
N ILE A 60 -13.02 -32.47 21.54
CA ILE A 60 -12.27 -32.19 22.77
C ILE A 60 -12.88 -30.95 23.43
N PRO A 61 -13.30 -31.02 24.71
CA PRO A 61 -13.85 -29.87 25.41
C PRO A 61 -12.82 -28.74 25.42
N ALA A 62 -13.27 -27.52 25.11
CA ALA A 62 -12.42 -26.34 25.23
C ALA A 62 -12.04 -26.17 26.70
N GLN A 63 -10.73 -26.19 26.99
CA GLN A 63 -10.22 -25.89 28.31
C GLN A 63 -10.63 -24.44 28.66
N GLN A 64 -11.58 -24.28 29.57
CA GLN A 64 -11.98 -22.98 30.07
C GLN A 64 -10.82 -22.39 30.88
N ALA A 65 -10.38 -21.18 30.51
CA ALA A 65 -9.35 -20.42 31.22
C ALA A 65 -9.95 -19.68 32.44
#